data_AF-A0A7V9RM86-F1
#
_entry.id   AF-A0A7V9RM86-F1
#
_cell.length_a   1.000
_cell.length_b   1.000
_cell.length_c   1.000
_cell.angle_alpha   90.00
_cell.angle_beta   90.00
_cell.angle_gamma   90.00
#
_symmetry.space_group_name_H-M   'P 1'
#
loop_
_entity.id
_entity.type
_entity.pdbx_description
1 polymer ?
#
loop_
_entity_poly.entity_id
_entity_poly.type
_entity_poly.pdbx_seq_one_letter_code
_entity_poly.pdbx_strand_id
1 'polypeptide(L)' 'MTRVQLPYHLRTLAGVHSEIVLEDAATLDQVVDALEAAYPGLRGTVRDAATGKRRAFVRFFACKQDLSHASPGDPLP' A
#
# COMPACT_ATOMS: atom_id res chain seq x y z
N MET A 1 12.49 -4.96 6.39
CA MET A 1 12.31 -3.51 6.13
C MET A 1 11.85 -3.33 4.71
N THR A 2 10.65 -2.76 4.54
CA THR A 2 10.00 -2.53 3.24
C THR A 2 9.81 -1.03 3.04
N ARG A 3 10.26 -0.50 1.90
CA ARG A 3 10.12 0.92 1.57
C ARG A 3 8.93 1.14 0.65
N VAL A 4 8.03 2.01 1.06
CA VAL A 4 6.79 2.30 0.34
C VAL A 4 6.85 3.71 -0.21
N GLN A 5 6.63 3.84 -1.50
CA GLN A 5 6.48 5.12 -2.17
C GLN A 5 5.02 5.33 -2.55
N LEU A 6 4.45 6.44 -2.09
CA LEU A 6 3.09 6.84 -2.44
C LEU A 6 3.08 7.82 -3.62
N PRO A 7 2.07 7.77 -4.51
CA PRO A 7 1.83 8.80 -5.51
C PRO A 7 1.45 10.13 -4.84
N TYR A 8 1.58 11.23 -5.60
CA TYR A 8 1.44 12.60 -5.08
C TYR A 8 0.19 12.84 -4.21
N HIS A 9 -0.99 12.46 -4.68
CA HIS A 9 -2.23 12.70 -3.94
C HIS A 9 -2.31 11.90 -2.62
N LEU A 10 -1.79 10.67 -2.61
CA LEU A 10 -1.76 9.87 -1.38
C LEU A 10 -0.73 10.38 -0.38
N ARG A 11 0.40 10.92 -0.87
CA ARG A 11 1.38 11.63 -0.02
C ARG A 11 0.76 12.83 0.69
N THR A 12 0.04 13.67 -0.05
CA THR A 12 -0.67 14.83 0.53
C THR A 12 -1.68 14.40 1.58
N LEU A 13 -2.45 13.34 1.31
CA LEU A 13 -3.46 12.84 2.24
C LEU A 13 -2.86 12.23 3.51
N ALA A 14 -1.73 11.52 3.38
CA ALA A 14 -1.01 10.95 4.51
C ALA A 14 -0.16 11.98 5.28
N GLY A 15 0.04 13.20 4.75
CA GLY A 15 0.95 14.19 5.31
C GLY A 15 2.43 13.76 5.22
N VAL A 16 2.78 12.92 4.24
CA VAL A 16 4.13 12.36 4.10
C VAL A 16 4.83 12.99 2.90
N HIS A 17 6.07 13.46 3.12
CA HIS A 17 6.88 14.11 2.08
C HIS A 17 8.01 13.22 1.52
N SER A 18 8.23 12.04 2.11
CA SER A 18 9.30 11.09 1.77
C SER A 18 8.78 9.66 1.59
N GLU A 19 9.69 8.72 1.34
CA GLU A 19 9.38 7.28 1.44
C GLU A 19 8.97 6.93 2.88
N ILE A 20 8.09 5.94 3.00
CA ILE A 20 7.64 5.37 4.27
C ILE A 20 8.42 4.07 4.47
N VAL A 21 9.01 3.91 5.65
CA VAL A 21 9.69 2.67 6.03
C VAL A 21 8.75 1.87 6.93
N LEU A 22 8.45 0.65 6.52
CA LEU A 22 7.66 -0.32 7.28
C LEU A 22 8.55 -1.48 7.73
N GLU A 23 8.32 -1.98 8.94
CA GLU A 23 8.97 -3.17 9.47
C GLU A 23 8.08 -4.40 9.22
N ASP A 24 8.73 -5.54 8.96
CA ASP A 24 8.11 -6.88 8.91
C ASP A 24 6.92 -7.10 7.96
N ALA A 25 6.77 -6.27 6.94
CA ALA A 25 5.76 -6.45 5.90
C ALA A 25 6.31 -7.30 4.73
N ALA A 26 5.98 -8.59 4.75
CA ALA A 26 6.39 -9.61 3.79
C ALA A 26 5.36 -9.84 2.66
N THR A 27 4.12 -9.37 2.82
CA THR A 27 3.06 -9.47 1.81
C THR A 27 2.45 -8.11 1.49
N LEU A 28 1.73 -8.01 0.37
CA LEU A 28 1.02 -6.78 0.01
C LEU A 28 -0.09 -6.44 1.03
N ASP A 29 -0.74 -7.45 1.60
CA ASP A 29 -1.67 -7.28 2.72
C ASP A 29 -1.02 -6.62 3.92
N GLN A 30 0.09 -7.16 4.40
CA GLN A 30 0.80 -6.60 5.54
C GLN A 30 1.29 -5.17 5.28
N VAL A 31 1.77 -4.88 4.07
CA VAL A 31 2.20 -3.51 3.70
C VAL A 31 1.04 -2.53 3.79
N VAL A 32 -0.09 -2.86 3.17
CA VAL A 32 -1.24 -1.94 3.13
C VAL A 32 -1.88 -1.81 4.51
N ASP A 33 -1.97 -2.89 5.28
CA ASP A 33 -2.53 -2.87 6.64
C ASP A 33 -1.67 -2.00 7.57
N ALA A 34 -0.34 -2.17 7.53
CA ALA A 34 0.59 -1.34 8.29
C ALA A 34 0.52 0.14 7.85
N LEU A 35 0.39 0.39 6.55
CA LEU A 35 0.23 1.73 6.00
C LEU A 35 -1.07 2.40 6.47
N GLU A 36 -2.20 1.69 6.43
CA GLU A 36 -3.50 2.18 6.88
C GLU A 36 -3.63 2.27 8.41
N ALA A 37 -2.81 1.51 9.16
CA ALA A 37 -2.67 1.66 10.60
C ALA A 37 -1.87 2.92 10.97
N ALA A 38 -0.76 3.16 10.28
CA ALA A 38 0.08 4.34 10.50
C ALA A 38 -0.54 5.64 9.99
N TYR A 39 -1.31 5.57 8.89
CA TYR A 39 -1.95 6.72 8.25
C TYR A 39 -3.44 6.47 8.03
N PRO A 40 -4.29 6.68 9.06
CA PRO A 40 -5.73 6.42 8.96
C PRO A 40 -6.44 7.15 7.82
N GLY A 41 -5.90 8.29 7.36
CA GLY A 41 -6.42 9.02 6.21
C GLY A 41 -6.33 8.26 4.87
N LEU A 42 -5.51 7.21 4.78
CA LEU A 42 -5.39 6.39 3.57
C LEU A 42 -6.45 5.28 3.48
N ARG A 43 -7.15 4.97 4.57
CA ARG A 43 -8.21 3.95 4.57
C ARG A 43 -9.30 4.29 3.56
N GLY A 44 -9.70 3.33 2.75
CA GLY A 44 -10.69 3.56 1.69
C GLY A 44 -10.14 4.21 0.42
N THR A 45 -8.87 4.61 0.39
CA THR A 45 -8.24 5.22 -0.80
C THR A 45 -7.50 4.21 -1.66
N VAL A 46 -6.85 3.23 -1.02
CA VAL A 46 -6.07 2.17 -1.65
C VAL A 46 -6.93 0.91 -1.82
N ARG A 47 -7.57 0.49 -0.73
CA ARG A 47 -8.58 -0.59 -0.70
C ARG A 47 -9.97 -0.01 -0.51
N ASP A 48 -10.97 -0.73 -1.01
CA ASP A 48 -12.36 -0.49 -0.66
C ASP A 48 -12.56 -0.83 0.82
N ALA A 49 -13.12 0.11 1.59
CA ALA A 49 -13.27 -0.06 3.04
C ALA A 49 -14.32 -1.12 3.42
N ALA A 50 -15.26 -1.44 2.53
CA ALA A 50 -16.29 -2.45 2.78
C ALA A 50 -15.84 -3.85 2.34
N THR A 51 -15.13 -3.96 1.22
CA THR A 51 -14.75 -5.26 0.65
C THR A 51 -13.30 -5.65 0.87
N GLY A 52 -12.44 -4.74 1.34
CA GLY A 52 -10.99 -4.95 1.47
C GLY A 52 -10.26 -5.14 0.14
N LYS A 53 -10.94 -4.96 -1.00
CA LYS A 53 -10.36 -5.20 -2.33
C LYS A 53 -9.64 -3.95 -2.81
N ARG A 54 -8.56 -4.12 -3.59
CA ARG A 54 -7.92 -3.03 -4.31
C ARG A 54 -8.95 -2.23 -5.12
N ARG A 55 -8.93 -0.89 -5.02
CA ARG A 55 -9.81 -0.05 -5.84
C ARG A 55 -9.40 -0.09 -7.31
N ALA A 56 -10.39 0.05 -8.19
CA ALA A 56 -10.14 0.21 -9.62
C ALA A 56 -9.14 1.37 -9.85
N PHE A 57 -8.26 1.22 -10.85
CA PHE A 57 -7.21 2.18 -11.23
C PHE A 57 -6.06 2.41 -10.23
N VAL A 58 -6.10 1.85 -9.01
CA VAL A 58 -4.92 1.79 -8.12
C VAL A 58 -4.00 0.68 -8.59
N ARG A 59 -2.70 0.91 -8.74
CA ARG A 59 -1.73 -0.14 -9.11
C ARG A 59 -0.69 -0.34 -8.01
N PHE A 60 -0.27 -1.58 -7.83
CA PHE A 60 0.79 -1.95 -6.89
C PHE A 60 2.01 -2.43 -7.64
N PHE A 61 3.16 -1.90 -7.27
CA PHE A 61 4.45 -2.32 -7.81
C PHE A 61 5.41 -2.63 -6.66
N ALA A 62 6.09 -3.77 -6.76
CA ALA A 62 7.19 -4.12 -5.86
C ALA A 62 8.40 -4.50 -6.72
N CYS A 63 9.57 -3.92 -6.42
CA CYS A 63 10.80 -4.21 -7.17
C CYS A 63 10.64 -4.10 -8.70
N LYS A 64 9.86 -3.11 -9.17
CA LYS A 64 9.49 -2.84 -10.58
C LYS A 64 8.57 -3.89 -11.23
N GLN A 65 8.02 -4.82 -10.45
CA GLN A 65 7.06 -5.82 -10.91
C GLN A 65 5.63 -5.38 -10.59
N ASP A 66 4.71 -5.52 -11.54
CA ASP A 66 3.29 -5.21 -11.34
C ASP A 66 2.61 -6.34 -10.56
N LEU A 67 2.14 -6.03 -9.34
CA LEU A 67 1.44 -6.95 -8.45
C LEU A 67 -0.07 -6.63 -8.37
N SER A 68 -0.59 -5.78 -9.26
CA SER A 68 -1.99 -5.29 -9.21
C SER A 68 -3.04 -6.39 -9.41
N HIS A 69 -2.62 -7.55 -9.95
CA HIS A 69 -3.44 -8.74 -10.17
C HIS A 69 -2.92 -9.98 -9.43
N ALA A 70 -1.80 -9.85 -8.71
CA ALA A 70 -1.29 -10.93 -7.86
C ALA A 70 -2.19 -11.11 -6.63
N SER A 71 -2.10 -12.26 -5.98
CA SER A 71 -2.78 -12.46 -4.71
C SER A 71 -2.12 -11.57 -3.65
N PRO A 72 -2.87 -10.77 -2.87
CA PRO A 72 -2.27 -9.86 -1.89
C PRO A 72 -1.52 -10.55 -0.74
N GLY A 73 -1.80 -11.84 -0.52
CA GLY A 73 -1.09 -12.69 0.43
C GLY A 73 0.18 -13.33 -0.12
N ASP A 74 0.51 -13.11 -1.40
CA ASP A 74 1.74 -13.62 -1.99
C ASP A 74 2.95 -12.88 -1.38
N PRO A 75 4.07 -13.58 -1.16
CA PRO A 75 5.28 -12.95 -0.65
C PRO A 75 5.80 -11.89 -1.63
N LEU A 76 6.20 -10.74 -1.09
CA LEU A 76 6.84 -9.68 -1.86
C LEU A 76 8.24 -10.10 -2.33
N PRO A 77 8.65 -9.65 -3.53
CA PRO A 77 9.97 -9.94 -4.10
C PRO A 77 11.12 -9.16 -3.45
#